data_AF-A0AAV3RMV4-F1
#
_entry.id   AF-A0AAV3RMV4-F1
#
_cell.length_a   1.000
_cell.length_b   1.000
_cell.length_c   1.000
_cell.angle_alpha   90.00
_cell.angle_beta   90.00
_cell.angle_gamma   90.00
#
_symmetry.space_group_name_H-M   'P 1'
#
loop_
_entity.id
_entity.type
_entity.pdbx_description
1 polymer ?
#
loop_
_entity_poly.entity_id
_entity_poly.type
_entity_poly.pdbx_seq_one_letter_code
_entity_poly.pdbx_strand_id
1 'polypeptide(L)'
;MINFDNSHERGDLIARGLVICRERHASHPFGVFYGQNPIDCSFPLLLIDIDYLHIKRSSGFELRLQYEPYLAFRWGIIIGPSVLGHTKNFKEYLFPDNMRFVLKNLAVIGFMYFVFLSGVKIHLRVLFRAKKKQWCTSTIGVAAPLLTSMIVAISMKKYMQDGELGNFSSIYGIAAAIAMTSFPVLYLVLQELNLLSSGIGKLALKLSVISDVVGIHGVSMFEAANNRKERKVLHYDIAFHLGL
;
A
#
# COMPACT_ATOMS: atom_id res chain seq x y z
N MET A 1 4.96 29.30 5.10
CA MET A 1 6.35 29.29 5.59
C MET A 1 6.24 29.28 7.11
N ILE A 2 6.35 28.12 7.75
CA ILE A 2 6.08 27.97 9.19
C ILE A 2 7.37 28.28 9.95
N ASN A 3 7.32 29.28 10.83
CA ASN A 3 8.48 29.81 11.54
C ASN A 3 8.69 28.99 12.83
N PHE A 4 9.75 28.19 12.90
CA PHE A 4 9.99 27.20 13.98
C PHE A 4 10.59 27.78 15.28
N ASP A 5 10.71 29.10 15.38
CA ASP A 5 11.45 29.78 16.45
C ASP A 5 10.65 29.95 17.75
N ASN A 6 9.32 29.91 17.69
CA ASN A 6 8.47 30.05 18.88
C ASN A 6 8.25 28.72 19.60
N SER A 7 8.76 28.61 20.83
CA SER A 7 8.64 27.43 21.71
C SER A 7 7.20 27.11 22.10
N HIS A 8 6.31 28.11 22.11
CA HIS A 8 4.90 27.92 22.48
C HIS A 8 4.06 27.27 21.36
N GLU A 9 4.25 27.67 20.10
CA GLU A 9 3.61 27.01 18.93
C GLU A 9 4.13 25.58 18.73
N ARG A 10 5.41 25.33 19.06
CA ARG A 10 6.02 24.00 19.00
C ARG A 10 5.31 23.01 19.93
N GLY A 11 4.92 23.44 21.13
CA GLY A 11 4.21 22.60 22.10
C GLY A 11 2.81 22.20 21.65
N ASP A 12 2.04 23.14 21.08
CA ASP A 12 0.67 22.88 20.60
C ASP A 12 0.67 21.99 19.35
N LEU A 13 1.66 22.14 18.46
CA LEU A 13 1.84 21.28 17.28
C LEU A 13 2.27 19.85 17.63
N ILE A 14 3.06 19.65 18.69
CA ILE A 14 3.43 18.32 19.20
C ILE A 14 2.23 17.68 19.90
N ALA A 15 1.47 18.44 20.70
CA ALA A 15 0.28 17.94 21.39
C ALA A 15 -0.84 17.52 20.41
N ARG A 16 -0.97 18.21 19.28
CA ARG A 16 -1.89 17.87 18.18
C ARG A 16 -1.37 16.76 17.25
N GLY A 17 -0.17 16.22 17.50
CA GLY A 17 0.42 15.16 16.68
C GLY A 17 0.85 15.57 15.25
N LEU A 18 0.84 16.87 14.95
CA LEU A 18 1.20 17.41 13.62
C LEU A 18 2.71 17.39 13.37
N VAL A 19 3.53 17.38 14.43
CA VAL A 19 4.99 17.36 14.35
C VAL A 19 5.56 16.33 15.33
N ILE A 20 6.25 15.32 14.80
CA ILE A 20 7.00 14.34 15.59
C ILE A 20 8.48 14.71 15.50
N CYS A 21 9.09 15.08 16.63
CA CYS A 21 10.54 15.19 16.73
C CYS A 21 11.14 13.79 16.81
N ARG A 22 11.82 13.38 15.74
CA ARG A 22 12.56 12.11 15.69
C ARG A 22 14.05 12.39 15.73
N GLU A 23 14.75 11.69 16.61
CA GLU A 23 16.20 11.78 16.71
C GLU A 23 16.82 11.32 15.38
N ARG A 24 17.63 12.20 14.78
CA ARG A 24 18.23 11.95 13.47
C ARG A 24 19.46 11.07 13.68
N HIS A 25 19.31 9.76 13.54
CA HIS A 25 20.45 8.83 13.58
C HIS A 25 21.50 9.24 12.52
N ALA A 26 22.76 9.28 12.93
CA ALA A 26 23.88 9.64 12.08
C ALA A 26 23.92 8.71 10.86
N SER A 27 24.00 9.30 9.66
CA SER A 27 24.02 8.59 8.38
C SER A 27 25.30 7.79 8.13
N HIS A 28 26.28 7.91 9.04
CA HIS A 28 27.58 7.27 8.94
C HIS A 28 27.87 6.53 10.25
N PRO A 29 28.00 5.20 10.23
CA PRO A 29 28.49 4.46 11.38
C PRO A 29 29.98 4.80 11.50
N PHE A 30 30.36 5.50 12.55
CA PHE A 30 31.74 5.45 13.00
C PHE A 30 31.94 4.05 13.58
N GLY A 31 32.25 3.09 12.70
CA GLY A 31 32.76 1.73 12.93
C GLY A 31 32.18 0.85 14.05
N VAL A 32 32.01 -0.44 13.74
CA VAL A 32 31.94 -1.53 14.75
C VAL A 32 33.07 -1.43 15.80
N PHE A 33 34.22 -0.87 15.40
CA PHE A 33 35.39 -0.63 16.23
C PHE A 33 35.20 0.45 17.32
N TYR A 34 34.15 1.27 17.27
CA TYR A 34 33.78 2.22 18.33
C TYR A 34 32.64 1.72 19.21
N GLY A 35 32.27 0.44 19.12
CA GLY A 35 31.24 -0.18 19.97
C GLY A 35 29.80 0.19 19.59
N GLN A 36 29.58 0.76 18.40
CA GLN A 36 28.24 1.02 17.88
C GLN A 36 27.68 -0.24 17.21
N ASN A 37 26.43 -0.58 17.51
CA ASN A 37 25.77 -1.72 16.90
C ASN A 37 25.38 -1.40 15.45
N PRO A 38 25.88 -2.15 14.45
CA PRO A 38 25.57 -1.90 13.03
C PRO A 38 24.10 -2.14 12.67
N ILE A 39 23.34 -2.73 13.60
CA ILE A 39 21.91 -3.08 13.50
C ILE A 39 21.02 -1.83 13.66
N ASP A 40 21.53 -0.75 14.26
CA ASP A 40 20.75 0.49 14.48
C ASP A 40 20.67 1.36 13.20
N CYS A 41 21.51 1.06 12.21
CA CYS A 41 21.57 1.79 10.94
C CYS A 41 20.76 1.07 9.85
N SER A 42 19.95 1.81 9.10
CA SER A 42 19.10 1.24 8.05
C SER A 42 19.88 0.70 6.84
N PHE A 43 21.05 1.28 6.54
CA PHE A 43 21.85 0.91 5.36
C PHE A 43 22.58 -0.43 5.51
N PRO A 44 23.28 -0.73 6.63
CA PRO A 44 23.87 -2.06 6.86
C PRO A 44 22.84 -3.19 6.91
N LEU A 45 21.66 -2.97 7.48
CA LEU A 45 20.59 -3.98 7.48
C LEU A 45 20.13 -4.34 6.06
N LEU A 46 19.92 -3.33 5.20
CA LEU A 46 19.53 -3.57 3.82
C LEU A 46 20.59 -4.34 3.03
N LEU A 47 21.87 -4.04 3.28
CA LEU A 47 22.96 -4.77 2.64
C LEU A 47 22.97 -6.24 3.09
N ILE A 48 22.71 -6.52 4.37
CA ILE A 48 22.59 -7.89 4.89
C ILE A 48 21.39 -8.61 4.26
N ASP A 49 20.23 -7.96 4.14
CA ASP A 49 19.04 -8.58 3.53
C ASP A 49 19.26 -8.90 2.04
N ILE A 50 19.89 -7.99 1.30
CA ILE A 50 20.22 -8.18 -0.13
C ILE A 50 21.30 -9.26 -0.30
N ASP A 51 22.33 -9.25 0.54
CA ASP A 51 23.41 -10.24 0.50
C ASP A 51 22.89 -11.63 0.87
N TYR A 52 22.03 -11.74 1.88
CA TYR A 52 21.35 -12.98 2.23
C TYR A 52 20.50 -13.51 1.06
N LEU A 53 19.75 -12.64 0.39
CA LEU A 53 18.97 -13.02 -0.80
C LEU A 53 19.89 -13.48 -1.96
N HIS A 54 21.01 -12.81 -2.18
CA HIS A 54 22.01 -13.19 -3.18
C HIS A 54 22.69 -14.52 -2.86
N ILE A 55 23.09 -14.75 -1.60
CA ILE A 55 23.68 -16.02 -1.14
C ILE A 55 22.70 -17.16 -1.37
N LYS A 56 21.43 -17.00 -0.96
CA LYS A 56 20.37 -18.00 -1.19
C LYS A 56 20.10 -18.27 -2.66
N ARG A 57 20.27 -17.27 -3.52
CA ARG A 57 20.08 -17.39 -4.97
C ARG A 57 21.30 -18.03 -5.66
N SER A 58 22.51 -17.76 -5.19
CA SER A 58 23.76 -18.27 -5.76
C SER A 58 24.08 -19.71 -5.34
N SER A 59 23.68 -20.11 -4.12
CA SER A 59 24.05 -21.42 -3.54
C SER A 59 23.35 -22.61 -4.18
N GLY A 60 22.74 -22.44 -5.37
CA GLY A 60 22.23 -23.53 -6.20
C GLY A 60 21.23 -24.45 -5.50
N PHE A 61 20.60 -24.01 -4.39
CA PHE A 61 19.52 -24.77 -3.79
C PHE A 61 18.36 -24.61 -4.73
N GLU A 62 18.14 -25.64 -5.54
CA GLU A 62 17.04 -25.84 -6.47
C GLU A 62 15.70 -25.62 -5.78
N LEU A 63 15.35 -24.36 -5.51
CA LEU A 63 13.99 -23.95 -5.28
C LEU A 63 13.33 -23.90 -6.66
N ARG A 64 13.11 -25.10 -7.19
CA ARG A 64 11.96 -25.46 -8.01
C ARG A 64 10.61 -25.23 -7.27
N LEU A 65 10.64 -24.45 -6.18
CA LEU A 65 9.55 -23.96 -5.37
C LEU A 65 9.13 -22.52 -5.76
N GLN A 66 9.73 -21.91 -6.77
CA GLN A 66 9.62 -20.47 -7.05
C GLN A 66 8.55 -20.04 -8.06
N TYR A 67 7.81 -20.96 -8.68
CA TYR A 67 6.77 -20.62 -9.69
C TYR A 67 5.35 -20.65 -9.13
N GLU A 68 5.20 -20.69 -7.82
CA GLU A 68 3.91 -20.73 -7.17
C GLU A 68 3.76 -19.47 -6.26
N PRO A 69 3.03 -18.44 -6.70
CA PRO A 69 2.92 -17.14 -6.04
C PRO A 69 2.18 -17.27 -4.71
N TYR A 70 1.46 -18.39 -4.53
CA TYR A 70 0.84 -18.76 -3.26
C TYR A 70 1.87 -19.01 -2.15
N LEU A 71 3.06 -19.52 -2.46
CA LEU A 71 4.11 -19.79 -1.46
C LEU A 71 4.72 -18.50 -0.96
N ALA A 72 5.02 -17.56 -1.86
CA ALA A 72 5.60 -16.26 -1.50
C ALA A 72 4.71 -15.49 -0.51
N PHE A 73 3.39 -15.48 -0.73
CA PHE A 73 2.43 -14.85 0.17
C PHE A 73 2.43 -15.49 1.56
N ARG A 74 2.51 -16.82 1.65
CA ARG A 74 2.53 -17.55 2.92
C ARG A 74 3.77 -17.22 3.75
N TRP A 75 4.95 -17.22 3.13
CA TRP A 75 6.18 -16.83 3.80
C TRP A 75 6.14 -15.35 4.23
N GLY A 76 5.55 -14.48 3.41
CA GLY A 76 5.31 -13.08 3.76
C GLY A 76 4.42 -12.90 5.01
N ILE A 77 3.36 -13.70 5.17
CA ILE A 77 2.52 -13.67 6.38
C ILE A 77 3.28 -14.19 7.60
N ILE A 78 4.01 -15.30 7.44
CA ILE A 78 4.75 -15.94 8.54
C ILE A 78 5.86 -15.01 9.04
N ILE A 79 6.66 -14.44 8.13
CA ILE A 79 7.76 -13.54 8.47
C ILE A 79 7.24 -12.13 8.82
N GLY A 80 6.06 -11.79 8.33
CA GLY A 80 5.42 -10.50 8.56
C GLY A 80 4.97 -10.28 10.01
N PRO A 81 4.47 -9.06 10.30
CA PRO A 81 4.05 -8.67 11.64
C PRO A 81 2.90 -9.51 12.21
N SER A 82 2.21 -10.29 11.37
CA SER A 82 1.05 -11.10 11.74
C SER A 82 1.40 -12.34 12.58
N VAL A 83 2.56 -12.97 12.36
CA VAL A 83 2.96 -14.18 13.11
C VAL A 83 4.22 -13.90 13.94
N LEU A 84 5.38 -13.70 13.29
CA LEU A 84 6.64 -13.47 14.00
C LEU A 84 6.70 -12.10 14.70
N GLY A 85 6.01 -11.09 14.19
CA GLY A 85 6.01 -9.74 14.80
C GLY A 85 5.09 -9.56 16.02
N HIS A 86 4.42 -10.61 16.50
CA HIS A 86 3.63 -10.53 17.74
C HIS A 86 4.54 -10.38 18.98
N THR A 87 5.75 -10.93 18.93
CA THR A 87 6.71 -10.81 20.03
C THR A 87 7.43 -9.46 19.95
N LYS A 88 7.35 -8.66 21.03
CA LYS A 88 7.94 -7.30 21.10
C LYS A 88 9.44 -7.29 20.77
N ASN A 89 10.17 -8.26 21.31
CA ASN A 89 11.61 -8.41 21.09
C ASN A 89 11.95 -8.65 19.62
N PHE A 90 11.15 -9.46 18.91
CA PHE A 90 11.39 -9.76 17.50
C PHE A 90 10.98 -8.60 16.60
N LYS A 91 9.92 -7.86 16.96
CA LYS A 91 9.49 -6.67 16.24
C LYS A 91 10.50 -5.53 16.33
N GLU A 92 11.09 -5.29 17.50
CA GLU A 92 12.10 -4.24 17.70
C GLU A 92 13.42 -4.60 16.99
N TYR A 93 13.80 -5.87 17.01
CA TYR A 93 15.04 -6.33 16.36
C TYR A 93 14.95 -6.39 14.83
N LEU A 94 13.81 -6.87 14.29
CA LEU A 94 13.65 -7.10 12.85
C LEU A 94 13.03 -5.91 12.10
N PHE A 95 12.28 -5.05 12.80
CA PHE A 95 11.62 -3.89 12.21
C PHE A 95 11.79 -2.64 13.09
N PRO A 96 13.00 -2.07 13.20
CA PRO A 96 13.18 -0.80 13.87
C PRO A 96 12.44 0.34 13.13
N ASP A 97 12.07 1.39 13.85
CA ASP A 97 11.30 2.53 13.30
C ASP A 97 11.92 3.19 12.08
N ASN A 98 13.25 3.14 11.99
CA ASN A 98 14.03 3.68 10.89
C ASN A 98 13.88 2.80 9.63
N MET A 99 13.89 1.48 9.80
CA MET A 99 13.72 0.51 8.71
C MET A 99 12.30 0.52 8.15
N ARG A 100 11.28 0.81 8.96
CA ARG A 100 9.88 0.96 8.48
C ARG A 100 9.74 1.99 7.36
N PHE A 101 10.40 3.14 7.50
CA PHE A 101 10.37 4.19 6.48
C PHE A 101 11.05 3.72 5.19
N VAL A 102 12.22 3.10 5.30
CA VAL A 102 12.99 2.60 4.16
C VAL A 102 12.24 1.47 3.44
N LEU A 103 11.71 0.49 4.18
CA LEU A 103 10.87 -0.59 3.65
C LEU A 103 9.63 -0.06 2.93
N LYS A 104 8.97 0.98 3.47
CA LYS A 104 7.82 1.60 2.81
C LYS A 104 8.20 2.19 1.44
N ASN A 105 9.31 2.91 1.36
CA ASN A 105 9.77 3.48 0.09
C ASN A 105 10.21 2.39 -0.88
N LEU A 106 10.94 1.38 -0.40
CA LEU A 106 11.36 0.24 -1.21
C LEU A 106 10.14 -0.55 -1.74
N ALA A 107 9.11 -0.73 -0.92
CA ALA A 107 7.86 -1.39 -1.33
C ALA A 107 7.14 -0.60 -2.44
N VAL A 108 7.09 0.73 -2.34
CA VAL A 108 6.50 1.58 -3.39
C VAL A 108 7.31 1.49 -4.69
N ILE A 109 8.64 1.56 -4.60
CA ILE A 109 9.52 1.44 -5.77
C ILE A 109 9.38 0.04 -6.41
N GLY A 110 9.43 -1.01 -5.59
CA GLY A 110 9.26 -2.39 -6.02
C GLY A 110 7.89 -2.64 -6.66
N PHE A 111 6.82 -2.09 -6.09
CA PHE A 111 5.48 -2.13 -6.66
C PHE A 111 5.41 -1.41 -8.02
N MET A 112 6.04 -0.24 -8.14
CA MET A 112 6.12 0.48 -9.41
C MET A 112 6.85 -0.33 -10.49
N TYR A 113 8.00 -0.93 -10.15
CA TYR A 113 8.72 -1.82 -11.05
C TYR A 113 7.91 -3.06 -11.41
N PHE A 114 7.19 -3.64 -10.45
CA PHE A 114 6.32 -4.78 -10.68
C PHE A 114 5.21 -4.48 -11.69
N VAL A 115 4.50 -3.36 -11.51
CA VAL A 115 3.47 -2.91 -12.44
C VAL A 115 4.07 -2.59 -13.81
N PHE A 116 5.26 -1.98 -13.86
CA PHE A 116 5.98 -1.69 -15.11
C PHE A 116 6.35 -2.96 -15.88
N LEU A 117 6.99 -3.93 -15.22
CA LEU A 117 7.36 -5.21 -15.82
C LEU A 117 6.12 -6.00 -16.27
N SER A 118 5.04 -5.96 -15.48
CA SER A 118 3.77 -6.54 -15.89
C SER A 118 3.21 -5.85 -17.13
N GLY A 119 3.29 -4.52 -17.23
CA GLY A 119 2.82 -3.76 -18.39
C GLY A 119 3.57 -4.11 -19.67
N VAL A 120 4.90 -4.23 -19.60
CA VAL A 120 5.75 -4.55 -20.78
C VAL A 120 5.48 -5.97 -21.32
N LYS A 121 5.15 -6.93 -20.45
CA LYS A 121 4.86 -8.31 -20.86
C LYS A 121 3.53 -8.47 -21.59
N ILE A 122 2.65 -7.46 -21.58
CA ILE A 122 1.24 -7.63 -21.94
C ILE A 122 0.91 -6.95 -23.26
N HIS A 123 0.29 -7.71 -24.17
CA HIS A 123 -0.22 -7.19 -25.43
C HIS A 123 -1.53 -6.41 -25.24
N LEU A 124 -1.40 -5.15 -24.83
CA LEU A 124 -2.51 -4.23 -24.52
C LEU A 124 -3.54 -4.07 -25.66
N ARG A 125 -3.10 -4.19 -26.93
CA ARG A 125 -3.96 -3.99 -28.11
C ARG A 125 -5.15 -4.96 -28.17
N VAL A 126 -4.99 -6.17 -27.66
CA VAL A 126 -6.07 -7.18 -27.62
C VAL A 126 -7.04 -6.87 -26.46
N LEU A 127 -6.55 -6.22 -25.40
CA LEU A 127 -7.31 -5.89 -24.19
C LEU A 127 -8.21 -4.66 -24.39
N PHE A 128 -7.72 -3.63 -25.08
CA PHE A 128 -8.46 -2.38 -25.32
C PHE A 128 -9.65 -2.50 -26.28
N ARG A 129 -9.79 -3.61 -27.03
CA ARG A 129 -10.99 -3.90 -27.83
C ARG A 129 -12.12 -4.48 -26.97
N ALA A 130 -12.53 -3.73 -25.95
CA ALA A 130 -13.61 -4.11 -25.04
C ALA A 130 -14.98 -3.75 -25.64
N LYS A 131 -15.93 -4.69 -25.60
CA LYS A 131 -17.33 -4.45 -25.99
C LYS A 131 -18.12 -3.82 -24.83
N LYS A 132 -19.21 -3.10 -25.13
CA LYS A 132 -20.11 -2.50 -24.12
C LYS A 132 -20.55 -3.49 -23.02
N LYS A 133 -20.79 -4.76 -23.38
CA LYS A 133 -21.13 -5.82 -22.42
C LYS A 133 -20.04 -6.03 -21.36
N GLN A 134 -18.77 -6.00 -21.75
CA GLN A 134 -17.64 -6.20 -20.84
C GLN A 134 -17.47 -5.03 -19.87
N TRP A 135 -17.74 -3.81 -20.33
CA TRP A 135 -17.79 -2.64 -19.46
C TRP A 135 -18.85 -2.79 -18.38
N CYS A 136 -20.08 -3.14 -18.76
CA CYS A 136 -21.17 -3.33 -17.80
C CYS A 136 -20.86 -4.46 -16.79
N THR A 137 -20.32 -5.59 -17.26
CA THR A 137 -19.95 -6.70 -16.38
C THR A 137 -18.82 -6.32 -15.41
N SER A 138 -17.82 -5.59 -15.87
CA SER A 138 -16.69 -5.16 -15.05
C SER A 138 -17.12 -4.11 -14.01
N THR A 139 -17.94 -3.13 -14.39
CA THR A 139 -18.46 -2.12 -13.44
C THR A 139 -19.31 -2.76 -12.34
N ILE A 140 -20.16 -3.72 -12.67
CA ILE A 140 -20.92 -4.49 -11.68
C ILE A 140 -19.97 -5.30 -10.79
N GLY A 141 -18.94 -5.90 -11.38
CA GLY A 141 -17.91 -6.66 -10.65
C GLY A 141 -17.11 -5.84 -9.63
N VAL A 142 -16.92 -4.55 -9.86
CA VAL A 142 -16.30 -3.61 -8.89
C VAL A 142 -17.34 -3.06 -7.91
N ALA A 143 -18.53 -2.71 -8.39
CA ALA A 143 -19.58 -2.13 -7.57
C ALA A 143 -20.08 -3.12 -6.50
N ALA A 144 -20.17 -4.41 -6.79
CA ALA A 144 -20.63 -5.42 -5.84
C ALA A 144 -19.75 -5.51 -4.57
N PRO A 145 -18.42 -5.76 -4.64
CA PRO A 145 -17.55 -5.79 -3.46
C PRO A 145 -17.42 -4.41 -2.78
N LEU A 146 -17.53 -3.32 -3.53
CA LEU A 146 -17.50 -1.98 -2.96
C LEU A 146 -18.76 -1.70 -2.11
N LEU A 147 -19.94 -2.06 -2.61
CA LEU A 147 -21.18 -1.91 -1.85
C LEU A 147 -21.20 -2.82 -0.61
N THR A 148 -20.79 -4.09 -0.75
CA THR A 148 -20.79 -5.01 0.39
C THR A 148 -19.78 -4.58 1.45
N SER A 149 -18.56 -4.21 1.07
CA SER A 149 -17.55 -3.70 2.01
C SER A 149 -18.00 -2.41 2.70
N MET A 150 -18.70 -1.52 1.98
CA MET A 150 -19.23 -0.29 2.54
C MET A 150 -20.37 -0.54 3.52
N ILE A 151 -21.27 -1.47 3.23
CA ILE A 151 -22.32 -1.90 4.16
C ILE A 151 -21.69 -2.45 5.44
N VAL A 152 -20.72 -3.35 5.30
CA VAL A 152 -20.01 -3.94 6.46
C VAL A 152 -19.30 -2.86 7.27
N ALA A 153 -18.62 -1.92 6.61
CA ALA A 153 -17.91 -0.85 7.29
C ALA A 153 -18.86 0.11 8.02
N ILE A 154 -20.04 0.43 7.45
CA ILE A 154 -21.06 1.24 8.11
C ILE A 154 -21.69 0.49 9.30
N SER A 155 -21.92 -0.82 9.18
CA SER A 155 -22.41 -1.65 10.28
C SER A 155 -21.40 -1.72 11.42
N MET A 156 -20.10 -1.84 11.11
CA MET A 156 -19.01 -1.84 12.08
C MET A 156 -18.77 -0.46 12.71
N LYS A 157 -19.14 0.64 12.03
CA LYS A 157 -19.01 2.00 12.56
C LYS A 157 -19.72 2.16 13.91
N LYS A 158 -20.83 1.47 14.14
CA LYS A 158 -21.55 1.50 15.43
C LYS A 158 -20.76 0.92 16.61
N TYR A 159 -19.75 0.10 16.33
CA TYR A 159 -18.91 -0.57 17.35
C TYR A 159 -17.52 0.07 17.46
N MET A 160 -17.16 1.00 16.58
CA MET A 160 -15.90 1.73 16.63
C MET A 160 -16.09 2.99 17.48
N GLN A 161 -15.24 3.19 18.49
CA GLN A 161 -15.22 4.40 19.30
C GLN A 161 -14.97 5.63 18.42
N ASP A 162 -15.60 6.76 18.77
CA ASP A 162 -15.50 8.04 18.07
C ASP A 162 -14.05 8.56 18.02
N GLY A 163 -13.33 8.15 16.99
CA GLY A 163 -12.03 8.67 16.59
C GLY A 163 -12.00 8.88 15.08
N GLU A 164 -10.90 9.45 14.56
CA GLU A 164 -10.71 9.82 13.14
C GLU A 164 -11.04 8.73 12.10
N LEU A 165 -11.12 7.45 12.52
CA LEU A 165 -11.59 6.33 11.70
C LEU A 165 -13.09 6.36 11.37
N GLY A 166 -13.90 7.20 12.04
CA GLY A 166 -15.33 7.35 11.79
C GLY A 166 -15.68 8.21 10.56
N ASN A 167 -14.69 8.89 9.97
CA ASN A 167 -14.88 9.73 8.80
C ASN A 167 -15.23 8.91 7.56
N PHE A 168 -16.23 9.37 6.81
CA PHE A 168 -16.71 8.70 5.60
C PHE A 168 -15.60 8.51 4.56
N SER A 169 -14.63 9.43 4.50
CA SER A 169 -13.46 9.33 3.62
C SER A 169 -12.54 8.15 3.96
N SER A 170 -12.31 7.92 5.26
CA SER A 170 -11.47 6.80 5.72
C SER A 170 -12.16 5.45 5.46
N ILE A 171 -13.46 5.38 5.76
CA ILE A 171 -14.29 4.19 5.48
C ILE A 171 -14.29 3.86 4.00
N TYR A 172 -14.51 4.86 3.14
CA TYR A 172 -14.49 4.65 1.68
C TYR A 172 -13.11 4.22 1.19
N GLY A 173 -12.02 4.83 1.69
CA GLY A 173 -10.66 4.45 1.32
C GLY A 173 -10.36 2.97 1.63
N ILE A 174 -10.76 2.49 2.80
CA ILE A 174 -10.61 1.08 3.19
C ILE A 174 -11.50 0.17 2.33
N ALA A 175 -12.78 0.54 2.14
CA ALA A 175 -13.72 -0.22 1.31
C ALA A 175 -13.24 -0.33 -0.14
N ALA A 176 -12.72 0.76 -0.71
CA ALA A 176 -12.16 0.78 -2.06
C ALA A 176 -10.89 -0.09 -2.15
N ALA A 177 -10.00 -0.02 -1.16
CA ALA A 177 -8.80 -0.87 -1.13
C ALA A 177 -9.15 -2.37 -1.09
N ILE A 178 -10.22 -2.76 -0.41
CA ILE A 178 -10.72 -4.15 -0.37
C ILE A 178 -11.39 -4.55 -1.69
N ALA A 179 -12.11 -3.62 -2.33
CA ALA A 179 -12.82 -3.89 -3.58
C ALA A 179 -11.93 -3.93 -4.82
N MET A 180 -10.78 -3.24 -4.78
CA MET A 180 -9.84 -3.18 -5.90
C MET A 180 -9.03 -4.47 -6.00
N THR A 181 -9.03 -5.07 -7.19
CA THR A 181 -8.13 -6.16 -7.56
C THR A 181 -7.02 -5.60 -8.44
N SER A 182 -5.84 -6.23 -8.46
CA SER A 182 -4.72 -5.78 -9.28
C SER A 182 -4.56 -6.71 -10.47
N PHE A 183 -4.77 -6.20 -11.68
CA PHE A 183 -4.57 -6.93 -12.92
C PHE A 183 -3.21 -7.63 -13.04
N PRO A 184 -2.07 -6.99 -12.67
CA PRO A 184 -0.76 -7.66 -12.64
C PRO A 184 -0.73 -8.96 -11.85
N VAL A 185 -1.39 -9.01 -10.69
CA VAL A 185 -1.44 -10.21 -9.86
C VAL A 185 -2.31 -11.29 -10.53
N LEU A 186 -3.45 -10.90 -11.09
CA LEU A 186 -4.34 -11.82 -11.80
C LEU A 186 -3.65 -12.43 -13.03
N TYR A 187 -2.88 -11.64 -13.78
CA TYR A 187 -2.14 -12.11 -14.95
C TYR A 187 -1.14 -13.23 -14.60
N LEU A 188 -0.41 -13.08 -13.49
CA LEU A 188 0.55 -14.09 -13.02
C LEU A 188 -0.14 -15.40 -12.65
N VAL A 189 -1.23 -15.31 -11.88
CA VAL A 189 -2.03 -16.48 -11.50
C VAL A 189 -2.56 -17.22 -12.73
N LEU A 190 -3.10 -16.50 -13.73
CA LEU A 190 -3.58 -17.11 -14.97
C LEU A 190 -2.45 -17.71 -15.83
N GLN A 191 -1.25 -17.15 -15.76
CA GLN A 191 -0.08 -17.64 -16.47
C GLN A 191 0.37 -18.99 -15.90
N GLU A 192 0.38 -19.15 -14.58
CA GLU A 192 0.75 -20.40 -13.91
C GLU A 192 -0.28 -21.49 -14.08
N LEU A 193 -1.56 -21.12 -14.02
CA LEU A 193 -2.67 -22.02 -14.33
C LEU A 193 -2.68 -22.46 -15.81
N ASN A 194 -1.78 -21.94 -16.66
CA ASN A 194 -1.74 -22.17 -18.12
C ASN A 194 -3.06 -21.78 -18.83
N LEU A 195 -3.86 -20.91 -18.23
CA LEU A 195 -5.18 -20.50 -18.74
C LEU A 195 -5.12 -19.27 -19.65
N LEU A 196 -3.94 -18.67 -19.84
CA LEU A 196 -3.73 -17.42 -20.56
C LEU A 196 -4.16 -17.48 -22.05
N SER A 197 -4.04 -18.64 -22.68
CA SER A 197 -4.40 -18.85 -24.09
C SER A 197 -5.90 -19.07 -24.30
N SER A 198 -6.61 -19.50 -23.25
CA SER A 198 -8.03 -19.86 -23.28
C SER A 198 -8.94 -18.63 -23.52
N GLY A 199 -10.13 -18.87 -24.08
CA GLY A 199 -11.13 -17.80 -24.27
C GLY A 199 -11.57 -17.16 -22.95
N ILE A 200 -11.67 -17.97 -21.89
CA ILE A 200 -12.07 -17.54 -20.55
C ILE A 200 -10.96 -16.72 -19.90
N GLY A 201 -9.69 -17.14 -20.01
CA GLY A 201 -8.55 -16.38 -19.50
C GLY A 201 -8.39 -15.02 -20.17
N LYS A 202 -8.53 -14.96 -21.50
CA LYS A 202 -8.52 -13.68 -22.24
C LYS A 202 -9.69 -12.77 -21.85
N LEU A 203 -10.86 -13.33 -21.54
CA LEU A 203 -12.01 -12.57 -21.06
C LEU A 203 -11.76 -12.03 -19.64
N ALA A 204 -11.24 -12.84 -18.72
CA ALA A 204 -10.92 -12.44 -17.36
C ALA A 204 -9.88 -11.31 -17.32
N LEU A 205 -8.79 -11.44 -18.10
CA LEU A 205 -7.78 -10.39 -18.23
C LEU A 205 -8.37 -9.06 -18.74
N LYS A 206 -9.28 -9.12 -19.72
CA LYS A 206 -9.97 -7.92 -20.22
C LYS A 206 -10.84 -7.28 -19.15
N LEU A 207 -11.65 -8.07 -18.45
CA LEU A 207 -12.54 -7.58 -17.40
C LEU A 207 -11.75 -6.94 -16.24
N SER A 208 -10.59 -7.52 -15.91
CA SER A 208 -9.70 -7.01 -14.87
C SER A 208 -9.04 -5.68 -15.23
N VAL A 209 -8.56 -5.50 -16.47
CA VAL A 209 -8.03 -4.18 -16.88
C VAL A 209 -9.12 -3.11 -16.82
N ILE A 210 -10.34 -3.44 -17.26
CA ILE A 210 -11.48 -2.51 -17.19
C ILE A 210 -11.81 -2.20 -15.73
N SER A 211 -11.76 -3.19 -14.82
CA SER A 211 -12.07 -2.96 -13.41
C SER A 211 -11.04 -2.09 -12.73
N ASP A 212 -9.75 -2.25 -13.07
CA ASP A 212 -8.67 -1.41 -12.54
C ASP A 212 -8.86 0.05 -12.96
N VAL A 213 -9.20 0.29 -14.23
CA VAL A 213 -9.49 1.64 -14.75
C VAL A 213 -10.72 2.24 -14.04
N VAL A 214 -11.82 1.49 -13.93
CA VAL A 214 -13.04 1.95 -13.25
C VAL A 214 -12.77 2.24 -11.76
N GLY A 215 -12.03 1.36 -11.08
CA GLY A 215 -11.68 1.50 -9.67
C GLY A 215 -10.80 2.73 -9.41
N ILE A 216 -9.72 2.89 -10.18
CA ILE A 216 -8.80 4.04 -10.06
C ILE A 216 -9.54 5.35 -10.32
N HIS A 217 -10.38 5.42 -11.37
CA HIS A 217 -11.17 6.62 -11.64
C HIS A 217 -12.21 6.89 -10.54
N GLY A 218 -12.85 5.86 -10.00
CA GLY A 218 -13.81 5.98 -8.90
C GLY A 218 -13.16 6.56 -7.64
N VAL A 219 -12.01 6.01 -7.24
CA VAL A 219 -11.23 6.50 -6.09
C VAL A 219 -10.74 7.93 -6.34
N SER A 220 -10.15 8.20 -7.51
CA SER A 220 -9.65 9.54 -7.85
C SER A 220 -10.77 10.60 -7.83
N MET A 221 -11.95 10.25 -8.33
CA MET A 221 -13.12 11.13 -8.31
C MET A 221 -13.62 11.35 -6.87
N PHE A 222 -13.62 10.31 -6.04
CA PHE A 222 -14.00 10.40 -4.64
C PHE A 222 -13.04 11.31 -3.85
N GLU A 223 -11.74 11.11 -4.00
CA GLU A 223 -10.72 11.96 -3.36
C GLU A 223 -10.84 13.41 -3.84
N ALA A 224 -11.05 13.63 -5.14
CA ALA A 224 -11.30 14.97 -5.67
C ALA A 224 -12.56 15.63 -5.06
N ALA A 225 -13.62 14.85 -4.83
CA ALA A 225 -14.84 15.33 -4.18
C ALA A 225 -14.61 15.62 -2.68
N ASN A 226 -13.86 14.77 -1.98
CA ASN A 226 -13.55 14.93 -0.56
C ASN A 226 -12.63 16.13 -0.30
N ASN A 227 -11.57 16.28 -1.10
CA ASN A 227 -10.66 17.44 -1.03
C ASN A 227 -11.38 18.76 -1.33
N ARG A 228 -12.43 18.72 -2.17
CA ARG A 228 -13.30 19.89 -2.41
C ARG A 228 -14.16 20.21 -1.18
N LYS A 229 -14.56 19.22 -0.40
CA LYS A 229 -15.32 19.39 0.85
C LYS A 229 -14.45 20.02 1.93
N GLU A 230 -13.20 19.58 2.10
CA GLU A 230 -12.25 20.19 3.04
C GLU A 230 -11.91 21.65 2.70
N ARG A 231 -11.68 21.97 1.40
CA ARG A 231 -11.49 23.38 0.98
C ARG A 231 -12.72 24.26 1.18
N LYS A 232 -13.92 23.69 1.12
CA LYS A 232 -15.17 24.43 1.43
C LYS A 232 -15.33 24.65 2.93
N VAL A 233 -15.05 23.64 3.76
CA VAL A 233 -15.08 23.79 5.23
C VAL A 233 -14.10 24.87 5.69
N LEU A 234 -12.87 24.88 5.17
CA LEU A 234 -11.90 25.96 5.41
C LEU A 234 -12.42 27.34 4.97
N HIS A 235 -13.13 27.44 3.84
CA HIS A 235 -13.74 28.71 3.40
C HIS A 235 -14.90 29.16 4.31
N TYR A 236 -15.73 28.22 4.79
CA TYR A 236 -16.82 28.51 5.71
C TYR A 236 -16.32 28.89 7.10
N ASP A 237 -15.26 28.24 7.62
CA ASP A 237 -14.64 28.61 8.90
C ASP A 237 -13.97 29.99 8.83
N ILE A 238 -13.30 30.32 7.72
CA ILE A 238 -12.71 31.65 7.52
C ILE A 238 -13.80 32.72 7.40
N ALA A 239 -14.90 32.46 6.67
CA ALA A 239 -16.01 33.40 6.55
C ALA A 239 -16.75 33.62 7.88
N PHE A 240 -16.95 32.55 8.67
CA PHE A 240 -17.56 32.62 10.00
C PHE A 240 -16.69 33.39 11.01
N HIS A 241 -15.36 33.28 10.91
CA HIS A 241 -14.42 34.02 11.76
C HIS A 241 -14.22 35.49 11.34
N LEU A 242 -14.59 35.85 10.10
CA LEU A 242 -14.55 37.22 9.55
C LEU A 242 -15.92 37.95 9.59
N GLY A 243 -16.97 37.32 10.12
CA GLY A 243 -18.26 37.97 10.37
C GLY A 243 -18.97 38.48 9.11
N LEU A 244 -18.99 37.66 8.05
CA LEU A 244 -19.77 37.90 6.83
C LEU A 244 -20.93 36.89 6.70
#